data_AF-A0A7X9JGP9-F1
#
_entry.id   AF-A0A7X9JGP9-F1
#
_cell.length_a   1.000
_cell.length_b   1.000
_cell.length_c   1.000
_cell.angle_alpha   90.00
_cell.angle_beta   90.00
_cell.angle_gamma   90.00
#
_symmetry.space_group_name_H-M   'P 1'
#
loop_
_entity.id
_entity.type
_entity.pdbx_description
1 polymer ?
#
loop_
_entity_poly.entity_id
_entity_poly.type
_entity_poly.pdbx_seq_one_letter_code
_entity_poly.pdbx_strand_id
1 'polypeptide(L)'
;MPNIQFFALAESVCKKLNLPPIPFPVRKGRDEIIFNPQGVALDLLLDELEQYLIEKPEEKIFYKDAFSRLAAIEGIRLGEEGFHDHAAHYFELGLALDPANLALRSNYALSLQSAGRKEEAMRQYRFLLQQPVISGQCLVLIPAARLFLDCGDPVTAHQIVKHCASFMPVDNEFWDLFAEARQRCGIKRWMAPRQKQQEIMRQATAPDYKSAPTGKKKNFCPACGNRLKPGARFCGGCGHAL
;
A
#
# COMPACT_ATOMS: atom_id res chain seq x y z
N MET A 1 40.62 -20.68 4.67
CA MET A 1 39.29 -20.91 4.09
C MET A 1 38.45 -21.58 5.16
N PRO A 2 37.22 -21.11 5.43
CA PRO A 2 36.32 -21.83 6.32
C PRO A 2 36.19 -23.29 5.83
N ASN A 3 36.17 -24.25 6.75
CA ASN A 3 35.95 -25.64 6.38
C ASN A 3 34.45 -25.82 6.06
N ILE A 4 34.07 -25.69 4.79
CA ILE A 4 32.68 -25.74 4.32
C ILE A 4 32.32 -27.18 3.97
N GLN A 5 31.12 -27.59 4.39
CA GLN A 5 30.49 -28.85 4.04
C GLN A 5 29.19 -28.58 3.29
N PHE A 6 28.80 -29.52 2.42
CA PHE A 6 27.64 -29.39 1.56
C PHE A 6 26.54 -30.35 1.99
N PHE A 7 25.37 -29.82 2.30
CA PHE A 7 24.23 -30.58 2.80
C PHE A 7 23.06 -30.49 1.83
N ALA A 8 22.50 -31.64 1.44
CA ALA A 8 21.28 -31.68 0.65
C ALA A 8 20.07 -31.76 1.58
N LEU A 9 19.07 -30.93 1.31
CA LEU A 9 17.78 -31.04 1.99
C LEU A 9 17.01 -32.27 1.50
N ALA A 10 16.25 -32.90 2.39
CA ALA A 10 15.41 -34.02 2.02
C ALA A 10 14.41 -33.63 0.92
N GLU A 11 14.12 -34.54 -0.01
CA GLU A 11 13.25 -34.26 -1.16
C GLU A 11 11.85 -33.79 -0.74
N SER A 12 11.32 -34.32 0.36
CA SER A 12 10.04 -33.88 0.95
C SER A 12 10.07 -32.42 1.39
N VAL A 13 11.19 -31.96 1.97
CA VAL A 13 11.40 -30.57 2.39
C VAL A 13 11.52 -29.68 1.17
N CYS A 14 12.33 -30.07 0.18
CA CYS A 14 12.46 -29.34 -1.09
C CYS A 14 11.11 -29.18 -1.78
N LYS A 15 10.30 -30.24 -1.86
CA LYS A 15 8.94 -30.17 -2.44
C LYS A 15 8.02 -29.26 -1.65
N LYS A 16 7.99 -29.38 -0.31
CA LYS A 16 7.14 -28.56 0.56
C LYS A 16 7.47 -27.07 0.45
N LEU A 17 8.74 -26.73 0.45
CA LEU A 17 9.23 -25.34 0.38
C LEU A 17 9.44 -24.85 -1.07
N ASN A 18 9.17 -25.71 -2.05
CA ASN A 18 9.42 -25.48 -3.46
C ASN A 18 10.89 -25.05 -3.73
N LEU A 19 11.85 -25.59 -3.00
CA LEU A 19 13.29 -25.33 -3.17
C LEU A 19 13.88 -26.27 -4.22
N PRO A 20 14.86 -25.81 -5.02
CA PRO A 20 15.60 -26.70 -5.91
C PRO A 20 16.40 -27.72 -5.09
N PRO A 21 16.49 -28.99 -5.53
CA PRO A 21 17.21 -30.06 -4.82
C PRO A 21 18.72 -29.95 -5.03
N ILE A 22 19.31 -28.87 -4.54
CA ILE A 22 20.75 -28.60 -4.60
C ILE A 22 21.38 -28.67 -3.20
N PRO A 23 22.67 -28.98 -3.08
CA PRO A 23 23.36 -28.93 -1.81
C PRO A 23 23.58 -27.47 -1.36
N PHE A 24 23.54 -27.24 -0.05
CA PHE A 24 23.80 -25.94 0.56
C PHE A 24 25.13 -25.94 1.32
N PRO A 25 25.94 -24.87 1.18
CA PRO A 25 27.19 -24.73 1.90
C PRO A 25 26.93 -24.35 3.37
N VAL A 26 27.56 -25.06 4.30
CA VAL A 26 27.49 -24.80 5.74
C VAL A 26 28.88 -24.92 6.34
N ARG A 27 29.29 -23.95 7.16
CA ARG A 27 30.56 -24.03 7.90
C ARG A 27 30.50 -25.17 8.93
N LYS A 28 31.58 -25.95 9.00
CA LYS A 28 31.72 -27.06 9.95
C LYS A 28 31.40 -26.62 11.39
N GLY A 29 30.52 -27.37 12.06
CA GLY A 29 30.10 -27.10 13.44
C GLY A 29 28.85 -26.23 13.56
N ARG A 30 28.27 -25.76 12.44
CA ARG A 30 26.96 -25.09 12.43
C ARG A 30 25.82 -25.99 11.98
N ASP A 31 26.15 -27.14 11.42
CA ASP A 31 25.21 -28.13 10.91
C ASP A 31 24.21 -28.61 11.97
N GLU A 32 24.65 -28.84 13.21
CA GLU A 32 23.76 -29.28 14.30
C GLU A 32 22.67 -28.25 14.66
N ILE A 33 22.96 -26.96 14.54
CA ILE A 33 22.01 -25.88 14.86
C ILE A 33 21.04 -25.67 13.69
N ILE A 34 21.56 -25.75 12.47
CA ILE A 34 20.78 -25.55 11.24
C ILE A 34 19.85 -26.74 10.98
N PHE A 35 20.36 -27.96 11.11
CA PHE A 35 19.63 -29.20 10.89
C PHE A 35 19.33 -29.86 12.23
N ASN A 36 18.22 -29.44 12.85
CA ASN A 36 17.82 -29.89 14.18
C ASN A 36 16.57 -30.81 14.11
N PRO A 37 16.20 -31.48 15.22
CA PRO A 37 15.03 -32.37 15.24
C PRO A 37 13.69 -31.67 14.93
N GLN A 38 13.59 -30.35 15.12
CA GLN A 38 12.40 -29.56 14.84
C GLN A 38 12.29 -29.17 13.36
N GLY A 39 13.38 -29.28 12.60
CA GLY A 39 13.43 -29.01 11.17
C GLY A 39 14.71 -28.31 10.75
N VAL A 40 14.59 -27.46 9.73
CA VAL A 40 15.72 -26.70 9.18
C VAL A 40 15.53 -25.23 9.57
N ALA A 41 16.52 -24.66 10.25
CA ALA A 41 16.57 -23.21 10.51
C ALA A 41 16.96 -22.49 9.21
N LEU A 42 15.96 -22.05 8.44
CA LEU A 42 16.15 -21.51 7.09
C LEU A 42 16.80 -20.12 7.11
N ASP A 43 16.60 -19.34 8.17
CA ASP A 43 17.31 -18.10 8.44
C ASP A 43 18.82 -18.34 8.52
N LEU A 44 19.25 -19.29 9.36
CA LEU A 44 20.66 -19.63 9.50
C LEU A 44 21.24 -20.28 8.24
N LEU A 45 20.44 -21.08 7.52
CA LEU A 45 20.85 -21.65 6.23
C LEU A 45 21.06 -20.56 5.18
N LEU A 46 20.20 -19.55 5.16
CA LEU A 46 20.32 -18.40 4.26
C LEU A 46 21.55 -17.55 4.61
N ASP A 47 21.82 -17.33 5.89
CA ASP A 47 23.03 -16.61 6.35
C ASP A 47 24.32 -17.33 5.92
N GLU A 48 24.36 -18.67 6.05
CA GLU A 48 25.52 -19.45 5.57
C GLU A 48 25.68 -19.34 4.05
N LEU A 49 24.56 -19.38 3.31
CA LEU A 49 24.58 -19.25 1.86
C LEU A 49 25.00 -17.83 1.43
N GLU A 50 24.53 -16.78 2.11
CA GLU A 50 24.95 -15.41 1.85
C GLU A 50 26.46 -15.27 2.04
N GLN A 51 26.98 -15.73 3.18
CA GLN A 51 28.40 -15.64 3.48
C GLN A 51 29.25 -16.43 2.48
N TYR A 52 28.77 -17.60 2.04
CA TYR A 52 29.40 -18.37 0.98
C TYR A 52 29.44 -17.59 -0.35
N LEU A 53 28.34 -16.96 -0.75
CA LEU A 53 28.24 -16.20 -2.00
C LEU A 53 29.03 -14.88 -1.99
N ILE A 54 29.42 -14.38 -0.81
CA ILE A 54 30.41 -13.29 -0.69
C ILE A 54 31.80 -13.79 -1.08
N GLU A 55 32.19 -14.99 -0.63
CA GLU A 55 33.49 -15.60 -0.98
C GLU A 55 33.51 -16.17 -2.41
N LYS A 56 32.34 -16.56 -2.93
CA LYS A 56 32.14 -17.22 -4.24
C LYS A 56 31.08 -16.50 -5.09
N PRO A 57 31.35 -15.26 -5.52
CA PRO A 57 30.37 -14.47 -6.28
C PRO A 57 30.01 -15.08 -7.65
N GLU A 58 30.86 -15.93 -8.22
CA GLU A 58 30.61 -16.66 -9.47
C GLU A 58 29.45 -17.66 -9.37
N GLU A 59 29.15 -18.16 -8.16
CA GLU A 59 28.07 -19.13 -7.93
C GLU A 59 26.71 -18.48 -7.65
N LYS A 60 26.65 -17.13 -7.63
CA LYS A 60 25.41 -16.37 -7.42
C LYS A 60 24.29 -16.76 -8.40
N ILE A 61 24.66 -17.04 -9.65
CA ILE A 61 23.70 -17.46 -10.68
C ILE A 61 23.15 -18.87 -10.36
N PHE A 62 23.99 -19.77 -9.87
CA PHE A 62 23.61 -21.14 -9.54
C PHE A 62 22.63 -21.18 -8.35
N TYR A 63 22.89 -20.38 -7.32
CA TYR A 63 22.04 -20.33 -6.12
C TYR A 63 20.87 -19.34 -6.19
N LYS A 64 20.74 -18.58 -7.28
CA LYS A 64 19.76 -17.49 -7.41
C LYS A 64 18.35 -17.88 -6.96
N ASP A 65 17.84 -18.99 -7.51
CA ASP A 65 16.47 -19.44 -7.24
C ASP A 65 16.30 -19.96 -5.80
N ALA A 66 17.30 -20.69 -5.28
CA ALA A 66 17.27 -21.21 -3.92
C ALA A 66 17.31 -20.07 -2.89
N PHE A 67 18.23 -19.13 -3.06
CA PHE A 67 18.40 -17.98 -2.20
C PHE A 67 17.14 -17.10 -2.18
N SER A 68 16.60 -16.78 -3.36
CA SER A 68 15.37 -15.97 -3.49
C SER A 68 14.18 -16.61 -2.77
N ARG A 69 14.08 -17.95 -2.80
CA ARG A 69 13.02 -18.69 -2.14
C ARG A 69 13.20 -18.75 -0.63
N LEU A 70 14.42 -19.00 -0.14
CA LEU A 70 14.73 -18.94 1.29
C LEU A 70 14.44 -17.55 1.86
N ALA A 71 14.90 -16.50 1.17
CA ALA A 71 14.61 -15.11 1.51
C ALA A 71 13.10 -14.82 1.53
N ALA A 72 12.34 -15.35 0.57
CA ALA A 72 10.89 -15.19 0.54
C ALA A 72 10.22 -15.85 1.75
N ILE A 73 10.61 -17.08 2.09
CA ILE A 73 10.02 -17.84 3.20
C ILE A 73 10.27 -17.13 4.54
N GLU A 74 11.52 -16.74 4.80
CA GLU A 74 11.86 -16.05 6.05
C GLU A 74 11.23 -14.66 6.13
N GLY A 75 11.25 -13.91 5.03
CA GLY A 75 10.59 -12.61 4.96
C GLY A 75 9.09 -12.69 5.24
N ILE A 76 8.39 -13.69 4.69
CA ILE A 76 6.95 -13.89 4.94
C ILE A 76 6.71 -14.26 6.40
N ARG A 77 7.48 -15.23 6.94
CA ARG A 77 7.35 -15.67 8.34
C ARG A 77 7.49 -14.49 9.31
N LEU A 78 8.53 -13.67 9.14
CA LEU A 78 8.76 -12.50 9.99
C LEU A 78 7.68 -11.43 9.81
N GLY A 79 7.17 -11.27 8.59
CA GLY A 79 6.06 -10.36 8.30
C GLY A 79 4.78 -10.76 9.03
N GLU A 80 4.46 -12.06 9.06
CA GLU A 80 3.31 -12.62 9.79
C GLU A 80 3.45 -12.46 11.32
N GLU A 81 4.68 -12.53 11.83
CA GLU A 81 5.01 -12.26 13.24
C GLU A 81 5.02 -10.75 13.60
N GLY A 82 4.87 -9.87 12.60
CA GLY A 82 4.85 -8.41 12.78
C GLY A 82 6.24 -7.75 12.76
N PHE A 83 7.31 -8.51 12.52
CA PHE A 83 8.69 -8.01 12.44
C PHE A 83 8.99 -7.45 11.03
N HIS A 84 8.26 -6.41 10.64
CA HIS A 84 8.27 -5.90 9.27
C HIS A 84 9.62 -5.36 8.78
N ASP A 85 10.45 -4.78 9.65
CA ASP A 85 11.81 -4.35 9.26
C ASP A 85 12.72 -5.53 8.95
N HIS A 86 12.67 -6.59 9.77
CA HIS A 86 13.44 -7.81 9.51
C HIS A 86 12.93 -8.53 8.26
N ALA A 87 11.61 -8.57 8.05
CA ALA A 87 11.02 -9.07 6.83
C ALA A 87 11.53 -8.31 5.59
N ALA A 88 11.54 -6.98 5.66
CA ALA A 88 12.04 -6.13 4.58
C ALA A 88 13.53 -6.41 4.27
N HIS A 89 14.36 -6.66 5.29
CA HIS A 89 15.75 -7.04 5.11
C HIS A 89 15.91 -8.34 4.29
N TYR A 90 15.18 -9.41 4.63
CA TYR A 90 15.28 -10.65 3.87
C TYR A 90 14.81 -10.50 2.42
N PHE A 91 13.73 -9.73 2.17
CA PHE A 91 13.32 -9.48 0.79
C PHE A 91 14.35 -8.64 0.01
N GLU A 92 15.03 -7.69 0.66
CA GLU A 92 16.13 -6.93 0.06
C GLU A 92 17.29 -7.85 -0.31
N LEU A 93 17.69 -8.79 0.56
CA LEU A 93 18.71 -9.80 0.25
C LEU A 93 18.33 -10.63 -0.98
N GLY A 94 17.10 -11.14 -1.03
CA GLY A 94 16.61 -11.90 -2.19
C GLY A 94 16.66 -11.07 -3.48
N LEU A 95 16.24 -9.80 -3.42
CA LEU A 95 16.27 -8.89 -4.57
C LEU A 95 17.67 -8.47 -5.00
N ALA A 96 18.66 -8.50 -4.10
CA ALA A 96 20.05 -8.26 -4.45
C ALA A 96 20.59 -9.33 -5.41
N LEU A 97 20.04 -10.55 -5.34
CA LEU A 97 20.42 -11.67 -6.20
C LEU A 97 19.48 -11.88 -7.38
N ASP A 98 18.18 -11.63 -7.21
CA ASP A 98 17.16 -11.70 -8.27
C ASP A 98 16.36 -10.40 -8.40
N PRO A 99 16.93 -9.33 -8.97
CA PRO A 99 16.27 -8.01 -9.04
C PRO A 99 14.98 -7.99 -9.84
N ALA A 100 14.78 -8.96 -10.75
CA ALA A 100 13.59 -9.08 -11.58
C ALA A 100 12.42 -9.77 -10.87
N ASN A 101 12.62 -10.29 -9.66
CA ASN A 101 11.62 -11.06 -8.94
C ASN A 101 10.47 -10.17 -8.42
N LEU A 102 9.36 -10.15 -9.15
CA LEU A 102 8.21 -9.30 -8.82
C LEU A 102 7.50 -9.74 -7.54
N ALA A 103 7.55 -11.03 -7.19
CA ALA A 103 6.94 -11.54 -5.96
C ALA A 103 7.71 -11.05 -4.73
N LEU A 104 9.05 -11.19 -4.73
CA LEU A 104 9.90 -10.62 -3.69
C LEU A 104 9.72 -9.11 -3.57
N ARG A 105 9.68 -8.39 -4.71
CA ARG A 105 9.49 -6.94 -4.72
C ARG A 105 8.13 -6.51 -4.15
N SER A 106 7.08 -7.28 -4.43
CA SER A 106 5.75 -7.03 -3.89
C SER A 106 5.72 -7.17 -2.37
N ASN A 107 6.33 -8.23 -1.85
CA ASN A 107 6.41 -8.46 -0.39
C ASN A 107 7.35 -7.46 0.30
N TYR A 108 8.44 -7.07 -0.36
CA TYR A 108 9.33 -6.03 0.11
C TYR A 108 8.60 -4.69 0.26
N ALA A 109 7.85 -4.28 -0.76
CA ALA A 109 7.06 -3.05 -0.73
C ALA A 109 6.04 -3.05 0.42
N LEU A 110 5.32 -4.17 0.60
CA LEU A 110 4.36 -4.33 1.69
C LEU A 110 5.03 -4.28 3.06
N SER A 111 6.17 -4.96 3.23
CA SER A 111 6.92 -4.97 4.50
C SER A 111 7.45 -3.59 4.85
N LEU A 112 7.98 -2.83 3.88
CA LEU A 112 8.38 -1.44 4.07
C LEU A 112 7.19 -0.55 4.45
N GLN A 113 6.03 -0.74 3.83
CA GLN A 113 4.82 0.00 4.17
C GLN A 113 4.38 -0.29 5.61
N SER A 114 4.34 -1.57 6.01
CA SER A 114 3.97 -1.98 7.37
C SER A 114 4.99 -1.55 8.43
N ALA A 115 6.28 -1.43 8.07
CA ALA A 115 7.32 -0.86 8.91
C ALA A 115 7.26 0.69 8.99
N GLY A 116 6.37 1.34 8.23
CA GLY A 116 6.26 2.81 8.19
C GLY A 116 7.32 3.52 7.34
N ARG A 117 8.15 2.78 6.60
CA ARG A 117 9.17 3.31 5.67
C ARG A 117 8.53 3.69 4.33
N LYS A 118 7.65 4.68 4.37
CA LYS A 118 6.71 5.06 3.30
C LYS A 118 7.41 5.40 1.98
N GLU A 119 8.47 6.21 2.02
CA GLU A 119 9.19 6.66 0.83
C GLU A 119 9.87 5.51 0.09
N GLU A 120 10.37 4.53 0.84
CA GLU A 120 10.97 3.31 0.30
C GLU A 120 9.92 2.41 -0.33
N ALA A 121 8.82 2.17 0.38
CA ALA A 121 7.69 1.40 -0.14
C ALA A 121 7.17 1.99 -1.47
N MET A 122 6.98 3.32 -1.51
CA MET A 122 6.55 4.03 -2.72
C MET A 122 7.52 3.87 -3.90
N ARG A 123 8.84 3.80 -3.67
CA ARG A 123 9.82 3.50 -4.74
C ARG A 123 9.59 2.12 -5.33
N GLN A 124 9.35 1.12 -4.47
CA GLN A 124 9.09 -0.25 -4.92
C GLN A 124 7.75 -0.35 -5.66
N TYR A 125 6.69 0.30 -5.17
CA TYR A 125 5.41 0.33 -5.86
C TYR A 125 5.48 1.01 -7.22
N ARG A 126 6.22 2.13 -7.35
CA ARG A 126 6.43 2.78 -8.65
C ARG A 126 7.11 1.85 -9.65
N PHE A 127 8.07 1.05 -9.21
CA PHE A 127 8.67 0.02 -10.06
C PHE A 127 7.63 -1.02 -10.50
N LEU A 128 6.81 -1.53 -9.57
CA LEU A 128 5.79 -2.53 -9.88
C LEU A 128 4.75 -2.01 -10.87
N LEU A 129 4.38 -0.73 -10.79
CA LEU A 129 3.44 -0.08 -11.72
C LEU A 129 3.99 0.10 -13.14
N GLN A 130 5.29 -0.04 -13.33
CA GLN A 130 5.92 -0.04 -14.66
C GLN A 130 5.91 -1.44 -15.31
N GLN A 131 5.57 -2.48 -14.54
CA GLN A 131 5.52 -3.85 -15.04
C GLN A 131 4.14 -4.17 -15.64
N PRO A 132 4.05 -5.18 -16.53
CA PRO A 132 2.77 -5.70 -16.97
C PRO A 132 1.94 -6.15 -15.76
N VAL A 133 0.79 -5.52 -15.61
CA VAL A 133 -0.05 -5.79 -14.45
C VAL A 133 -0.90 -7.03 -14.71
N ILE A 134 -0.94 -7.88 -13.69
CA ILE A 134 -1.77 -9.08 -13.64
C ILE A 134 -2.70 -9.00 -12.44
N SER A 135 -3.85 -9.67 -12.50
CA SER A 135 -4.91 -9.59 -11.47
C SER A 135 -4.39 -9.82 -10.05
N GLY A 136 -3.46 -10.77 -9.86
CA GLY A 136 -2.88 -11.10 -8.55
C GLY A 136 -2.12 -9.95 -7.87
N GLN A 137 -1.61 -8.97 -8.63
CA GLN A 137 -0.90 -7.82 -8.06
C GLN A 137 -1.86 -6.83 -7.37
N CYS A 138 -3.17 -6.88 -7.67
CA CYS A 138 -4.14 -5.95 -7.08
C CYS A 138 -4.17 -6.01 -5.55
N LEU A 139 -3.94 -7.19 -4.96
CA LEU A 139 -3.87 -7.36 -3.49
C LEU A 139 -2.78 -6.50 -2.85
N VAL A 140 -1.68 -6.26 -3.58
CA VAL A 140 -0.53 -5.48 -3.11
C VAL A 140 -0.66 -4.01 -3.52
N LEU A 141 -1.28 -3.75 -4.68
CA LEU A 141 -1.45 -2.40 -5.21
C LEU A 141 -2.57 -1.60 -4.53
N ILE A 142 -3.64 -2.24 -4.04
CA ILE A 142 -4.73 -1.52 -3.33
C ILE A 142 -4.20 -0.83 -2.05
N PRO A 143 -3.46 -1.52 -1.15
CA PRO A 143 -2.79 -0.86 -0.02
C PRO A 143 -1.81 0.24 -0.46
N ALA A 144 -1.13 0.06 -1.60
CA ALA A 144 -0.26 1.09 -2.15
C ALA A 144 -1.04 2.35 -2.56
N ALA A 145 -2.22 2.20 -3.17
CA ALA A 145 -3.06 3.34 -3.54
C ALA A 145 -3.45 4.17 -2.31
N ARG A 146 -3.77 3.52 -1.19
CA ARG A 146 -4.00 4.21 0.08
C ARG A 146 -2.75 4.97 0.53
N LEU A 147 -1.59 4.33 0.49
CA LEU A 147 -0.31 4.96 0.85
C LEU A 147 -0.02 6.21 -0.01
N PHE A 148 -0.15 6.13 -1.34
CA PHE A 148 0.05 7.28 -2.22
C PHE A 148 -0.93 8.41 -1.90
N LEU A 149 -2.19 8.09 -1.62
CA LEU A 149 -3.22 9.07 -1.29
C LEU A 149 -2.90 9.80 0.04
N ASP A 150 -2.49 9.05 1.06
CA ASP A 150 -2.09 9.58 2.36
C ASP A 150 -0.81 10.43 2.26
N CYS A 151 0.10 10.08 1.35
CA CYS A 151 1.31 10.86 1.03
C CYS A 151 1.06 12.05 0.07
N GLY A 152 -0.20 12.31 -0.32
CA GLY A 152 -0.54 13.48 -1.14
C GLY A 152 -0.34 13.30 -2.65
N ASP A 153 -0.27 12.07 -3.14
CA ASP A 153 -0.20 11.71 -4.57
C ASP A 153 -1.52 11.04 -5.03
N PRO A 154 -2.63 11.81 -5.13
CA PRO A 154 -3.93 11.27 -5.51
C PRO A 154 -3.99 10.82 -6.98
N VAL A 155 -3.06 11.29 -7.81
CA VAL A 155 -3.00 10.92 -9.23
C VAL A 155 -2.55 9.47 -9.36
N THR A 156 -1.43 9.10 -8.75
CA THR A 156 -0.97 7.70 -8.75
C THR A 156 -1.95 6.80 -8.02
N ALA A 157 -2.51 7.22 -6.88
CA ALA A 157 -3.55 6.47 -6.18
C ALA A 157 -4.75 6.18 -7.10
N HIS A 158 -5.25 7.18 -7.83
CA HIS A 158 -6.38 7.01 -8.74
C HIS A 158 -6.04 6.09 -9.93
N GLN A 159 -4.82 6.18 -10.46
CA GLN A 159 -4.37 5.27 -11.52
C GLN A 159 -4.39 3.81 -11.05
N ILE A 160 -3.89 3.55 -9.84
CA ILE A 160 -3.86 2.20 -9.27
C ILE A 160 -5.27 1.64 -9.12
N VAL A 161 -6.17 2.33 -8.43
CA VAL A 161 -7.55 1.84 -8.21
C VAL A 161 -8.34 1.76 -9.51
N LYS A 162 -8.13 2.66 -10.47
CA LYS A 162 -8.71 2.53 -11.82
C LYS A 162 -8.27 1.24 -12.50
N HIS A 163 -7.00 0.90 -12.33
CA HIS A 163 -6.42 -0.29 -12.92
C HIS A 163 -6.97 -1.56 -12.27
N CYS A 164 -6.96 -1.64 -10.93
CA CYS A 164 -7.50 -2.78 -10.18
C CYS A 164 -8.99 -3.04 -10.46
N ALA A 165 -9.79 -1.97 -10.59
CA ALA A 165 -11.22 -2.07 -10.92
C ALA A 165 -11.50 -2.75 -12.26
N SER A 166 -10.52 -2.80 -13.17
CA SER A 166 -10.67 -3.46 -14.47
C SER A 166 -10.53 -4.99 -14.40
N PHE A 167 -9.94 -5.54 -13.33
CA PHE A 167 -9.67 -6.98 -13.19
C PHE A 167 -10.65 -7.72 -12.29
N MET A 168 -11.16 -7.07 -11.23
CA MET A 168 -12.12 -7.71 -10.33
C MET A 168 -13.12 -6.72 -9.77
N PRO A 169 -14.39 -7.14 -9.53
CA PRO A 169 -15.24 -6.45 -8.59
C PRO A 169 -14.64 -6.58 -7.19
N VAL A 170 -14.68 -5.49 -6.47
CA VAL A 170 -14.04 -5.26 -5.18
C VAL A 170 -15.09 -4.70 -4.23
N ASP A 171 -14.83 -4.78 -2.92
CA ASP A 171 -15.75 -4.41 -1.86
C ASP A 171 -16.05 -2.90 -1.79
N ASN A 172 -16.92 -2.51 -0.85
CA ASN A 172 -17.30 -1.11 -0.65
C ASN A 172 -16.09 -0.24 -0.27
N GLU A 173 -15.17 -0.75 0.55
CA GLU A 173 -13.97 -0.02 0.99
C GLU A 173 -13.09 0.38 -0.20
N PHE A 174 -12.95 -0.51 -1.18
CA PHE A 174 -12.27 -0.16 -2.43
C PHE A 174 -12.97 0.97 -3.18
N TRP A 175 -14.29 0.92 -3.33
CA TRP A 175 -15.01 1.94 -4.10
C TRP A 175 -15.00 3.30 -3.40
N ASP A 176 -14.97 3.30 -2.07
CA ASP A 176 -14.74 4.50 -1.27
C ASP A 176 -13.34 5.07 -1.52
N LEU A 177 -12.30 4.23 -1.49
CA LEU A 177 -10.93 4.62 -1.85
C LEU A 177 -10.84 5.15 -3.29
N PHE A 178 -11.54 4.51 -4.22
CA PHE A 178 -11.61 4.94 -5.62
C PHE A 178 -12.25 6.33 -5.75
N ALA A 179 -13.37 6.54 -5.07
CA ALA A 179 -14.08 7.81 -5.06
C ALA A 179 -13.23 8.92 -4.44
N GLU A 180 -12.58 8.64 -3.30
CA GLU A 180 -11.68 9.56 -2.62
C GLU A 180 -10.49 9.95 -3.52
N ALA A 181 -9.81 8.96 -4.10
CA ALA A 181 -8.67 9.19 -5.00
C ALA A 181 -9.08 10.01 -6.22
N ARG A 182 -10.25 9.72 -6.82
CA ARG A 182 -10.78 10.48 -7.96
C ARG A 182 -11.10 11.93 -7.59
N GLN A 183 -11.72 12.17 -6.44
CA GLN A 183 -12.06 13.50 -5.96
C GLN A 183 -10.79 14.33 -5.70
N ARG A 184 -9.82 13.76 -4.99
CA ARG A 184 -8.55 14.44 -4.65
C ARG A 184 -7.63 14.64 -5.86
N CYS A 185 -7.76 13.82 -6.89
CA CYS A 185 -7.04 13.97 -8.15
C CYS A 185 -7.51 15.19 -8.96
N GLY A 186 -8.66 15.81 -8.61
CA GLY A 186 -9.18 16.98 -9.31
C GLY A 186 -9.70 16.68 -10.73
N ILE A 187 -9.76 15.40 -11.12
CA ILE A 187 -10.41 14.96 -12.36
C ILE A 187 -11.91 15.19 -12.19
N LYS A 188 -12.45 16.23 -12.82
CA LYS A 188 -13.89 16.51 -12.85
C LYS A 188 -14.66 15.22 -13.13
N ARG A 189 -15.72 14.98 -12.36
CA ARG A 189 -16.59 13.80 -12.48
C ARG A 189 -17.04 13.63 -13.94
N TRP A 190 -16.42 12.70 -14.66
CA TRP A 190 -17.02 12.12 -15.87
C TRP A 190 -18.42 11.61 -15.53
N MET A 191 -19.41 12.23 -16.16
CA MET A 191 -20.81 11.84 -16.17
C MET A 191 -21.10 11.18 -17.51
N ALA A 192 -21.81 10.05 -17.51
CA ALA A 192 -22.33 9.49 -18.75
C ALA A 192 -23.24 10.53 -19.45
N PRO A 193 -23.32 10.57 -20.80
CA PRO A 193 -24.11 11.58 -21.51
C PRO A 193 -25.56 11.73 -21.01
N ARG A 194 -26.19 10.62 -20.61
CA ARG A 194 -27.54 10.61 -19.99
C ARG A 194 -27.57 11.27 -18.61
N GLN A 195 -26.55 11.03 -17.78
CA GLN A 195 -26.43 11.65 -16.46
C GLN A 195 -26.13 13.15 -16.59
N LYS A 196 -25.30 13.53 -17.57
CA LYS A 196 -25.01 14.93 -17.89
C LYS A 196 -26.28 15.67 -18.34
N GLN A 197 -27.13 15.04 -19.18
CA GLN A 197 -28.43 15.59 -19.55
C GLN A 197 -29.40 15.68 -18.37
N GLN A 198 -29.47 14.66 -17.50
CA GLN A 198 -30.34 14.68 -16.31
C GLN A 198 -29.90 15.73 -15.29
N GLU A 199 -28.60 15.97 -15.13
CA GLU A 199 -28.07 17.00 -14.22
C GLU A 199 -28.28 18.41 -14.79
N ILE A 200 -28.09 18.59 -16.11
CA ILE A 200 -28.48 19.83 -16.80
C ILE A 200 -29.98 20.08 -16.66
N MET A 201 -30.83 19.06 -16.82
CA MET A 201 -32.28 19.18 -16.64
C MET A 201 -32.63 19.50 -15.18
N ARG A 202 -31.99 18.87 -14.19
CA ARG A 202 -32.20 19.17 -12.76
C ARG A 202 -31.76 20.58 -12.37
N GLN A 203 -30.68 21.08 -12.96
CA GLN A 203 -30.22 22.46 -12.75
C GLN A 203 -31.11 23.47 -13.48
N ALA A 204 -31.69 23.10 -14.63
CA ALA A 204 -32.65 23.92 -15.36
C ALA A 204 -34.05 23.93 -14.73
N THR A 205 -34.42 22.90 -13.96
CA THR A 205 -35.70 22.82 -13.23
C THR A 205 -35.58 23.17 -11.74
N ALA A 206 -34.38 23.50 -11.27
CA ALA A 206 -34.21 24.08 -9.95
C ALA A 206 -34.96 25.43 -9.91
N PRO A 207 -35.92 25.64 -9.00
CA PRO A 207 -36.65 26.89 -8.94
C PRO A 207 -35.69 28.04 -8.69
N ASP A 208 -35.70 29.00 -9.61
CA ASP A 208 -34.94 30.23 -9.57
C ASP A 208 -35.48 31.08 -8.41
N TYR A 209 -35.01 30.82 -7.18
CA TYR A 209 -35.24 31.72 -6.05
C TYR A 209 -34.38 32.97 -6.23
N LYS A 210 -34.77 33.78 -7.22
CA LYS A 210 -34.44 35.19 -7.27
C LYS A 210 -35.08 35.82 -6.04
N SER A 211 -34.24 36.15 -5.07
CA SER A 211 -34.60 37.04 -3.98
C SER A 211 -34.95 38.39 -4.59
N ALA A 212 -36.25 38.64 -4.77
CA ALA A 212 -36.78 39.97 -5.00
C ALA A 212 -36.45 40.87 -3.80
N PRO A 213 -36.18 42.18 -4.00
CA PRO A 213 -35.86 43.09 -2.93
C PRO A 213 -37.14 43.37 -2.13
N THR A 214 -37.25 42.80 -0.92
CA THR A 214 -38.37 43.04 -0.02
C THR A 214 -37.94 44.02 1.08
N GLY A 215 -38.75 45.07 1.24
CA GLY A 215 -38.41 46.27 1.98
C GLY A 215 -38.18 46.10 3.49
N LYS A 216 -37.36 47.01 4.02
CA LYS A 216 -37.31 47.55 5.40
C LYS A 216 -37.70 46.57 6.53
N LYS A 217 -36.74 45.78 7.03
CA LYS A 217 -36.83 45.14 8.35
C LYS A 217 -36.62 46.18 9.47
N LYS A 218 -37.67 46.93 9.85
CA LYS A 218 -37.65 47.89 10.97
C LYS A 218 -37.84 47.26 12.36
N ASN A 219 -37.85 45.93 12.48
CA ASN A 219 -38.32 45.25 13.70
C ASN A 219 -37.26 44.38 14.40
N PHE A 220 -35.97 44.50 14.07
CA PHE A 220 -34.90 43.69 14.69
C PHE A 220 -33.68 44.54 15.06
N CYS A 221 -33.07 44.24 16.21
CA CYS A 221 -31.90 44.93 16.73
C CYS A 221 -30.68 44.66 15.84
N PRO A 222 -29.96 45.70 15.39
CA PRO A 222 -28.79 45.51 14.52
C PRO A 222 -27.61 44.87 15.24
N ALA A 223 -27.53 44.97 16.58
CA ALA A 223 -26.42 44.42 17.35
C ALA A 223 -26.58 42.93 17.71
N CYS A 224 -27.79 42.48 18.08
CA CYS A 224 -28.01 41.11 18.57
C CYS A 224 -29.12 40.34 17.84
N GLY A 225 -29.80 40.97 16.89
CA GLY A 225 -30.88 40.32 16.13
C GLY A 225 -32.20 40.15 16.87
N ASN A 226 -32.34 40.60 18.13
CA ASN A 226 -33.59 40.49 18.87
C ASN A 226 -34.70 41.37 18.31
N ARG A 227 -35.94 40.90 18.40
CA ARG A 227 -37.11 41.62 17.91
C ARG A 227 -37.37 42.89 18.73
N LEU A 228 -37.49 44.03 18.04
CA LEU A 228 -37.70 45.33 18.66
C LEU A 228 -39.19 45.62 18.83
N LYS A 229 -39.57 46.16 19.98
CA LYS A 229 -40.91 46.71 20.17
C LYS A 229 -41.04 48.01 19.37
N PRO A 230 -42.21 48.32 18.78
CA PRO A 230 -42.42 49.57 18.05
C PRO A 230 -42.13 50.78 18.97
N GLY A 231 -41.28 51.71 18.52
CA GLY A 231 -40.91 52.92 19.28
C GLY A 231 -39.84 52.71 20.36
N ALA A 232 -39.20 51.55 20.44
CA ALA A 232 -38.11 51.31 21.38
C ALA A 232 -36.88 52.17 21.06
N ARG A 233 -36.36 52.90 22.06
CA ARG A 233 -35.07 53.64 21.98
C ARG A 233 -33.86 52.76 22.30
N PHE A 234 -34.08 51.61 22.95
CA PHE A 234 -33.05 50.64 23.31
C PHE A 234 -33.58 49.21 23.16
N CYS A 235 -32.69 48.25 22.85
CA CYS A 235 -33.02 46.84 22.76
C CYS A 235 -33.19 46.23 24.15
N GLY A 236 -34.37 45.70 24.47
CA GLY A 236 -34.64 45.06 25.77
C GLY A 236 -33.86 43.77 26.05
N GLY A 237 -33.17 43.20 25.05
CA GLY A 237 -32.37 41.99 25.22
C GLY A 237 -30.87 42.22 25.46
N CYS A 238 -30.28 43.26 24.87
CA CYS A 238 -28.84 43.54 25.00
C CYS A 238 -28.49 44.98 25.42
N GLY A 239 -29.47 45.86 25.56
CA GLY A 239 -29.26 47.26 25.93
C GLY A 239 -28.79 48.20 24.81
N HIS A 240 -28.59 47.71 23.59
CA HIS A 240 -28.13 48.52 22.46
C HIS A 240 -29.12 49.64 22.09
N ALA A 241 -28.64 50.87 21.89
CA ALA A 241 -29.43 52.02 21.44
C ALA A 241 -29.87 51.86 19.97
N LEU A 242 -31.07 52.32 19.62
CA LEU A 242 -31.74 52.10 18.32
C LEU A 242 -31.99 53.38 17.52
#